data_AF-A0A7C5DZR1-F1
#
_entry.id   AF-A0A7C5DZR1-F1
#
_cell.length_a   1.000
_cell.length_b   1.000
_cell.length_c   1.000
_cell.angle_alpha   90.00
_cell.angle_beta   90.00
_cell.angle_gamma   90.00
#
_symmetry.space_group_name_H-M   'P 1'
#
loop_
_entity.id
_entity.type
_entity.pdbx_description
1 polymer ?
#
loop_
_entity_poly.entity_id
_entity_poly.type
_entity_poly.pdbx_seq_one_letter_code
_entity_poly.pdbx_strand_id
1 'polypeptide(L)'
;MLNTDVNKPKNWWQRLDGPLKVGLIFAVLGIILTIVGIFRDPTTPVTAWSLGVGSLISGVTWGLVSWAIATAAVEVENDVSQAETVASAKTDEPK
;
A
#
# COMPACT_ATOMS: atom_id res chain seq x y z
N MET A 1 21.79 -7.45 36.93
CA MET A 1 21.84 -6.91 35.55
C MET A 1 20.94 -7.77 34.68
N LEU A 2 19.70 -7.33 34.43
CA LEU A 2 18.79 -8.00 33.48
C LEU A 2 18.89 -7.23 32.17
N ASN A 3 19.57 -7.82 31.18
CA ASN A 3 19.62 -7.29 29.83
C ASN A 3 18.31 -7.66 29.13
N THR A 4 17.34 -6.75 29.14
CA THR A 4 16.18 -6.85 28.26
C THR A 4 16.62 -6.44 26.87
N ASP A 5 17.19 -7.38 26.12
CA ASP A 5 17.27 -7.29 24.67
C ASP A 5 15.84 -7.37 24.13
N VAL A 6 15.15 -6.22 24.18
CA VAL A 6 13.88 -6.01 23.49
C VAL A 6 14.20 -6.20 22.02
N ASN A 7 13.89 -7.41 21.55
CA ASN A 7 13.96 -7.84 20.16
C ASN A 7 13.21 -6.80 19.32
N LYS A 8 13.95 -5.81 18.80
CA LYS A 8 13.44 -4.74 17.96
C LYS A 8 13.01 -5.43 16.67
N PRO A 9 11.71 -5.57 16.37
CA PRO A 9 11.30 -6.30 15.18
C PRO A 9 11.95 -5.62 13.98
N LYS A 10 12.82 -6.38 13.31
CA LYS A 10 13.58 -5.96 12.14
C LYS A 10 12.68 -5.15 11.22
N ASN A 11 13.06 -3.89 10.98
CA ASN A 11 12.31 -2.83 10.30
C ASN A 11 11.80 -3.21 8.89
N TRP A 12 10.88 -4.16 8.80
CA TRP A 12 10.26 -4.59 7.55
C TRP A 12 9.58 -3.40 6.86
N TRP A 13 9.01 -2.51 7.67
CA TRP A 13 8.46 -1.20 7.30
C TRP A 13 9.43 -0.22 6.60
N GLN A 14 10.75 -0.40 6.72
CA GLN A 14 11.74 0.40 5.98
C GLN A 14 12.15 -0.22 4.64
N ARG A 15 11.85 -1.51 4.42
CA ARG A 15 12.06 -2.22 3.13
C ARG A 15 10.81 -2.28 2.29
N LEU A 16 9.68 -1.82 2.82
CA LEU A 16 8.42 -1.72 2.07
C LEU A 16 8.43 -0.36 1.37
N ASP A 17 8.99 -0.37 0.16
CA ASP A 17 9.03 0.75 -0.76
C ASP A 17 7.65 1.40 -0.91
N GLY A 18 7.67 2.72 -1.16
CA GLY A 18 6.51 3.62 -1.19
C GLY A 18 5.16 3.01 -1.60
N PRO A 19 5.06 2.23 -2.70
CA PRO A 19 3.81 1.64 -3.16
C PRO A 19 3.06 0.80 -2.12
N LEU A 20 3.76 0.03 -1.29
CA LEU A 20 3.09 -0.86 -0.33
C LEU A 20 2.50 -0.10 0.86
N LYS A 21 3.08 1.04 1.22
CA LYS A 21 2.51 1.95 2.22
C LYS A 21 1.17 2.51 1.74
N VAL A 22 1.06 2.88 0.46
CA VAL A 22 -0.18 3.41 -0.11
C VAL A 22 -1.27 2.33 -0.11
N GLY A 23 -0.94 1.11 -0.55
CA GLY A 23 -1.85 -0.03 -0.50
C GLY A 23 -2.34 -0.35 0.92
N LEU A 24 -1.47 -0.29 1.92
CA LEU A 24 -1.84 -0.57 3.31
C LEU A 24 -2.82 0.46 3.88
N ILE A 25 -2.65 1.75 3.56
CA ILE A 25 -3.57 2.81 4.00
C ILE A 25 -4.97 2.61 3.42
N PHE A 26 -5.04 2.32 2.12
CA PHE A 26 -6.33 2.05 1.45
C PHE A 26 -6.99 0.77 1.94
N ALA A 27 -6.23 -0.27 2.28
CA ALA A 27 -6.76 -1.49 2.90
C ALA A 27 -7.41 -1.21 4.26
N VAL A 28 -6.74 -0.41 5.10
CA VAL A 28 -7.28 0.00 6.41
C VAL A 28 -8.54 0.85 6.26
N LEU A 29 -8.56 1.79 5.31
CA LEU A 29 -9.75 2.59 5.00
C LEU A 29 -10.93 1.70 4.54
N GLY A 30 -10.67 0.71 3.68
CA GLY A 30 -11.68 -0.25 3.22
C GLY A 30 -12.30 -1.06 4.36
N ILE A 31 -11.48 -1.48 5.32
CA ILE A 31 -11.93 -2.18 6.54
C ILE A 31 -12.80 -1.26 7.41
N ILE A 32 -12.36 -0.01 7.65
CA ILE A 32 -13.12 0.97 8.43
C ILE A 32 -14.48 1.23 7.78
N LEU A 33 -14.53 1.41 6.46
CA LEU A 33 -15.77 1.64 5.73
C LEU A 33 -16.74 0.46 5.86
N THR A 34 -16.24 -0.77 5.79
CA THR A 34 -17.07 -1.98 5.98
C THR A 34 -17.64 -2.05 7.39
N ILE A 35 -16.84 -1.74 8.42
CA ILE A 35 -17.31 -1.66 9.81
C ILE A 35 -18.42 -0.61 9.93
N VAL A 36 -18.22 0.59 9.38
CA VAL A 36 -19.21 1.68 9.41
C VAL A 36 -20.50 1.30 8.67
N GLY A 37 -20.39 0.60 7.53
CA GLY A 37 -21.53 0.11 6.76
C GLY A 37 -22.41 -0.84 7.57
N ILE A 38 -21.80 -1.74 8.35
CA ILE A 38 -22.55 -2.62 9.25
C ILE A 38 -23.23 -1.86 10.39
N PHE A 39 -22.53 -0.91 11.04
CA PHE A 39 -23.13 -0.13 12.12
C PHE A 39 -24.34 0.69 11.66
N ARG A 40 -24.42 0.99 10.36
CA ARG A 40 -25.53 1.72 9.75
C ARG A 40 -26.75 0.84 9.45
N ASP A 41 -26.62 -0.49 9.46
CA ASP A 41 -27.70 -1.42 9.14
C ASP A 41 -28.06 -2.34 10.33
N PRO A 42 -29.06 -1.99 11.15
CA PRO A 42 -29.43 -2.74 12.35
C PRO A 42 -30.28 -4.00 12.06
N THR A 43 -30.64 -4.28 10.81
CA THR A 43 -31.63 -5.31 10.45
C THR A 43 -31.04 -6.65 10.00
N THR A 44 -29.72 -6.72 9.80
CA THR A 44 -29.07 -7.92 9.28
C THR A 44 -28.46 -8.73 10.43
N PRO A 45 -28.70 -10.06 10.55
CA PRO A 45 -28.01 -10.89 11.54
C PRO A 45 -26.52 -10.95 11.19
N VAL A 46 -25.78 -10.00 11.76
CA VAL A 46 -24.34 -9.78 11.53
C VAL A 46 -23.55 -10.86 12.26
N THR A 47 -23.28 -11.96 11.57
CA THR A 47 -22.27 -12.92 12.02
C THR A 47 -20.89 -12.28 11.85
N ALA A 48 -20.06 -12.34 12.89
CA ALA A 48 -18.68 -11.83 12.88
C ALA A 48 -17.86 -12.37 11.70
N TRP A 49 -18.25 -13.54 11.17
CA TRP A 49 -17.70 -14.14 9.97
C TRP A 49 -17.97 -13.33 8.69
N SER A 50 -19.21 -12.93 8.41
CA SER A 50 -19.55 -12.11 7.22
C SER A 50 -18.90 -10.73 7.27
N LEU A 51 -18.77 -10.17 8.47
CA LEU A 51 -18.03 -8.94 8.74
C LEU A 51 -16.54 -9.08 8.44
N GLY A 52 -15.94 -10.16 8.95
CA GLY A 52 -14.54 -10.49 8.70
C GLY A 52 -14.29 -10.65 7.21
N VAL A 53 -15.07 -11.50 6.53
CA VAL A 53 -14.92 -11.78 5.10
C VAL A 53 -15.17 -10.52 4.25
N GLY A 54 -16.22 -9.75 4.53
CA GLY A 54 -16.51 -8.51 3.80
C GLY A 54 -15.40 -7.47 3.96
N SER A 55 -14.87 -7.30 5.17
CA SER A 55 -13.77 -6.36 5.44
C SER A 55 -12.47 -6.84 4.80
N LEU A 56 -12.25 -8.15 4.75
CA LEU A 56 -11.05 -8.76 4.17
C LEU A 56 -11.07 -8.64 2.64
N ILE A 57 -12.21 -8.91 1.99
CA ILE A 57 -12.38 -8.70 0.55
C ILE A 57 -12.23 -7.22 0.21
N SER A 58 -12.91 -6.33 0.96
CA SER A 58 -12.84 -4.88 0.76
C SER A 58 -11.40 -4.39 0.91
N GLY A 59 -10.73 -4.72 2.03
CA GLY A 59 -9.37 -4.30 2.32
C GLY A 59 -8.35 -4.82 1.31
N VAL A 60 -8.46 -6.09 0.91
CA VAL A 60 -7.55 -6.68 -0.10
C VAL A 60 -7.78 -6.06 -1.47
N THR A 61 -9.03 -5.83 -1.88
CA THR A 61 -9.35 -5.23 -3.18
C THR A 61 -8.81 -3.80 -3.27
N TRP A 62 -9.14 -2.95 -2.29
CA TRP A 62 -8.69 -1.56 -2.28
C TRP A 62 -7.17 -1.43 -2.06
N GLY A 63 -6.58 -2.31 -1.24
CA GLY A 63 -5.15 -2.34 -1.02
C GLY A 63 -4.37 -2.75 -2.26
N LEU A 64 -4.81 -3.78 -3.00
CA LEU A 64 -4.17 -4.22 -4.23
C LEU A 64 -4.29 -3.20 -5.35
N VAL A 65 -5.47 -2.60 -5.53
CA VAL A 65 -5.69 -1.56 -6.55
C VAL A 65 -4.77 -0.36 -6.30
N SER A 66 -4.71 0.13 -5.05
CA SER A 66 -3.87 1.26 -4.70
C SER A 66 -2.36 0.93 -4.80
N TRP A 67 -1.95 -0.28 -4.40
CA TRP A 67 -0.59 -0.76 -4.57
C TRP A 67 -0.16 -0.82 -6.05
N ALA A 68 -1.04 -1.32 -6.92
CA ALA A 68 -0.78 -1.39 -8.35
C ALA A 68 -0.64 0.01 -8.97
N ILE A 69 -1.52 0.95 -8.64
CA ILE A 69 -1.45 2.34 -9.12
C ILE A 69 -0.15 3.01 -8.65
N ALA A 70 0.22 2.84 -7.38
CA ALA A 70 1.44 3.42 -6.85
C ALA A 70 2.70 2.80 -7.48
N THR A 71 2.68 1.49 -7.78
CA THR A 71 3.77 0.81 -8.49
C THR A 71 3.90 1.35 -9.92
N ALA A 72 2.79 1.49 -10.63
CA ALA A 72 2.78 2.06 -11.98
C ALA A 72 3.27 3.52 -12.00
N ALA A 73 2.91 4.33 -11.02
CA ALA A 73 3.40 5.70 -10.89
C ALA A 73 4.93 5.74 -10.70
N VAL A 74 5.47 4.87 -9.82
CA VAL A 74 6.91 4.77 -9.57
C VAL A 74 7.68 4.26 -10.80
N GLU A 75 7.12 3.29 -11.53
CA GLU A 75 7.70 2.81 -12.80
C GLU A 75 7.78 3.94 -13.84
N VAL A 76 6.72 4.74 -13.98
CA VAL A 76 6.71 5.90 -14.90
C VAL A 76 7.75 6.95 -14.51
N GLU A 77 7.85 7.29 -13.22
CA GLU A 77 8.87 8.26 -12.74
C GLU A 77 10.29 7.77 -13.02
N ASN A 78 10.55 6.47 -12.84
CA ASN A 78 11.84 5.86 -13.13
C ASN A 78 12.14 5.84 -14.64
N ASP A 79 11.16 5.54 -15.48
CA ASP A 79 11.31 5.53 -16.94
C ASP A 79 11.58 6.95 -17.49
N VAL A 80 10.89 7.97 -16.97
CA VAL A 80 11.12 9.37 -17.34
C VAL A 80 12.51 9.83 -16.90
N SER A 81 12.92 9.52 -15.68
CA SER A 81 14.25 9.89 -15.16
C SER A 81 15.40 9.28 -15.98
N GLN A 82 15.22 8.03 -16.44
CA GLN A 82 16.18 7.39 -17.34
C GLN A 82 16.20 8.04 -18.73
N ALA A 83 15.04 8.45 -19.26
CA ALA A 83 14.99 9.17 -20.54
C ALA A 83 15.73 10.52 -20.50
N GLU A 84 15.61 11.27 -19.39
CA GLU A 84 16.30 12.56 -19.20
C GLU A 84 17.82 12.41 -19.11
N THR A 85 18.30 11.42 -18.36
CA THR A 85 19.75 11.15 -18.24
C THR A 85 20.38 10.73 -19.57
N VAL A 86 19.70 9.91 -20.36
CA VAL A 86 20.15 9.50 -21.70
C VAL A 86 20.09 10.65 -22.71
N ALA A 87 19.07 11.51 -22.63
CA ALA A 87 18.96 12.70 -23.48
C ALA A 87 20.05 13.74 -23.16
N SER A 88 20.37 13.94 -21.87
CA SER A 88 21.46 14.81 -21.44
C SER A 88 22.81 14.29 -21.92
N ALA A 89 23.07 12.97 -21.82
CA ALA A 89 24.32 12.36 -22.28
C ALA A 89 24.52 12.41 -23.80
N LYS A 90 23.42 12.44 -24.58
CA LYS A 90 23.47 12.49 -26.05
C LYS A 90 23.72 13.89 -26.62
N THR A 91 23.61 14.92 -25.78
CA THR A 91 23.76 16.33 -26.19
C THR A 91 25.23 16.80 -26.11
N ASP A 92 26.10 16.02 -25.46
CA ASP A 92 27.53 16.30 -25.30
C ASP A 92 28.43 15.56 -26.32
N GLU A 93 27.90 15.12 -27.46
CA GLU A 93 28.73 14.58 -28.56
C GLU A 93 29.31 15.75 -29.39
N PRO A 94 30.62 16.04 -29.31
CA PRO A 94 31.22 17.08 -30.13
C PRO A 94 31.22 16.61 -31.59
N LYS A 95 30.55 17.42 -32.44
CA LYS A 95 30.46 17.26 -33.88
C LYS A 95 31.81 17.39 -34.58
#